data_AF-A0A8D8TT36-F1
#
_entry.id   AF-A0A8D8TT36-F1
#
_cell.length_a   1.000
_cell.length_b   1.000
_cell.length_c   1.000
_cell.angle_alpha   90.00
_cell.angle_beta   90.00
_cell.angle_gamma   90.00
#
_symmetry.space_group_name_H-M   'P 1'
#
loop_
_entity.id
_entity.type
_entity.pdbx_description
1 polymer ?
#
loop_
_entity_poly.entity_id
_entity_poly.type
_entity_poly.pdbx_seq_one_letter_code
_entity_poly.pdbx_strand_id
1 'polypeptide(L)'
;LIDMSDLEADPMVMFQKRYYKTLFVIFSIILPMLFPYYVLHETLWTSFLISFVTRITVFLNGAWCVNSVAHLYGNRPFTKDMLPSESEWVSMIAIGEGWHNYHNVLPW
;
A
#
# COMPACT_ATOMS: atom_id res chain seq x y z
N LEU A 1 17.84 -18.76 2.91
CA LEU A 1 16.63 -18.44 2.11
C LEU A 1 15.47 -18.43 3.08
N ILE A 2 14.57 -17.46 2.96
CA ILE A 2 13.35 -17.39 3.78
C ILE A 2 12.39 -18.47 3.27
N ASP A 3 11.74 -19.18 4.19
CA ASP A 3 10.72 -20.18 3.84
C ASP A 3 9.46 -19.46 3.33
N MET A 4 8.97 -19.89 2.17
CA MET A 4 7.79 -19.34 1.49
C MET A 4 6.77 -20.44 1.16
N SER A 5 6.93 -21.63 1.76
CA SER A 5 6.11 -22.80 1.47
C SER A 5 4.63 -22.59 1.82
N ASP A 6 4.34 -21.74 2.80
CA ASP A 6 2.99 -21.29 3.16
C ASP A 6 2.32 -20.51 2.00
N LEU A 7 3.02 -19.55 1.42
CA LEU A 7 2.53 -18.73 0.31
C LEU A 7 2.46 -19.52 -1.01
N GLU A 8 3.36 -20.48 -1.22
CA GLU A 8 3.32 -21.37 -2.39
C GLU A 8 2.20 -22.42 -2.29
N ALA A 9 1.83 -22.82 -1.07
CA ALA A 9 0.71 -23.72 -0.82
C ALA A 9 -0.65 -23.01 -0.95
N ASP A 10 -0.72 -21.69 -0.81
CA ASP A 10 -1.95 -20.93 -0.94
C ASP A 10 -2.36 -20.75 -2.42
N PRO A 11 -3.47 -21.38 -2.88
CA PRO A 11 -3.90 -21.31 -4.27
C PRO A 11 -4.38 -19.90 -4.69
N MET A 12 -4.86 -19.07 -3.75
CA MET A 12 -5.30 -17.71 -4.04
C MET A 12 -4.11 -16.80 -4.29
N VAL A 13 -3.08 -16.88 -3.45
CA VAL A 13 -1.82 -16.14 -3.66
C VAL A 13 -1.18 -16.54 -4.99
N MET A 14 -1.14 -17.84 -5.29
CA MET A 14 -0.54 -18.33 -6.52
C MET A 14 -1.37 -17.99 -7.78
N PHE A 15 -2.71 -17.93 -7.66
CA PHE A 15 -3.58 -17.39 -8.70
C PHE A 15 -3.28 -15.91 -8.97
N GLN A 16 -3.21 -15.09 -7.93
CA GLN A 16 -2.91 -13.67 -8.02
C GLN A 16 -1.52 -13.45 -8.63
N LYS A 17 -0.50 -14.21 -8.21
CA LYS A 17 0.86 -14.17 -8.75
C LYS A 17 0.90 -14.51 -10.25
N ARG A 18 0.17 -15.55 -10.67
CA ARG A 18 0.12 -16.00 -12.07
C ARG A 18 -0.51 -14.96 -13.01
N TYR A 19 -1.58 -14.29 -12.57
CA TYR A 19 -2.34 -13.35 -13.39
C TYR A 19 -2.14 -11.88 -13.03
N TYR A 20 -1.12 -11.57 -12.21
CA TYR A 20 -0.90 -10.25 -11.63
C TYR A 20 -1.01 -9.10 -12.63
N LYS A 21 -0.33 -9.22 -13.79
CA LYS A 21 -0.32 -8.16 -14.82
C LYS A 21 -1.74 -7.88 -15.36
N THR A 22 -2.49 -8.94 -15.64
CA THR A 22 -3.86 -8.83 -16.16
C THR A 22 -4.80 -8.27 -15.10
N LEU A 23 -4.74 -8.79 -13.88
CA LEU A 23 -5.56 -8.32 -12.75
C LEU A 23 -5.26 -6.85 -12.44
N PHE A 24 -3.99 -6.46 -12.42
CA PHE A 24 -3.59 -5.07 -12.17
C PHE A 24 -4.16 -4.10 -13.22
N VAL A 25 -4.06 -4.43 -14.51
CA VAL A 25 -4.61 -3.58 -15.57
C VAL A 25 -6.13 -3.43 -15.43
N ILE A 26 -6.85 -4.52 -15.15
CA ILE A 26 -8.30 -4.51 -15.03
C ILE A 26 -8.75 -3.73 -13.77
N PHE A 27 -8.25 -4.11 -12.61
CA PHE A 27 -8.75 -3.61 -11.32
C PHE A 27 -8.11 -2.30 -10.88
N SER A 28 -6.85 -2.03 -11.25
CA SER A 28 -6.16 -0.81 -10.86
C SER A 28 -6.32 0.30 -11.90
N ILE A 29 -6.49 -0.02 -13.19
CA ILE A 29 -6.53 0.99 -14.26
C ILE A 29 -7.93 1.09 -14.87
N ILE A 30 -8.40 0.03 -15.56
CA ILE A 30 -9.59 0.09 -16.39
C ILE A 30 -10.83 0.38 -15.54
N LEU A 31 -11.10 -0.44 -14.53
CA LEU A 31 -12.32 -0.31 -13.73
C LEU A 31 -12.39 1.04 -13.00
N PRO A 32 -11.32 1.53 -12.31
CA PRO A 32 -11.35 2.84 -11.65
C PRO A 32 -11.43 4.03 -12.61
N MET A 33 -10.89 3.91 -13.82
CA MET A 33 -10.99 4.94 -14.85
C MET A 33 -12.39 5.00 -15.46
N LEU A 34 -13.04 3.85 -15.69
CA LEU A 34 -14.37 3.80 -16.28
C LEU A 34 -15.47 4.30 -15.33
N PHE A 35 -15.26 4.20 -14.01
CA PHE A 35 -16.25 4.65 -13.03
C PHE A 35 -16.59 6.15 -13.15
N PRO A 36 -15.65 7.11 -13.06
CA PRO A 36 -15.97 8.53 -13.25
C PRO A 36 -16.48 8.85 -14.66
N TYR A 37 -15.96 8.15 -15.68
CA TYR A 37 -16.41 8.34 -17.06
C TYR A 37 -17.91 8.04 -17.21
N TYR A 38 -18.39 6.90 -16.68
CA TYR A 38 -19.78 6.51 -16.82
C TYR A 38 -20.72 7.13 -15.77
N VAL A 39 -20.26 7.29 -14.53
CA VAL A 39 -21.11 7.71 -13.40
C VAL A 39 -21.10 9.23 -13.21
N LEU A 40 -19.94 9.86 -13.40
CA LEU A 40 -19.76 11.31 -13.20
C LEU A 40 -19.72 12.07 -14.53
N HIS A 41 -19.81 11.37 -15.67
CA HIS A 41 -19.75 11.93 -17.02
C HIS A 41 -18.47 12.73 -17.31
N GLU A 42 -17.37 12.33 -16.66
CA GLU A 42 -16.05 12.93 -16.84
C GLU A 42 -15.41 12.52 -18.17
N THR A 43 -14.38 13.24 -18.62
CA THR A 43 -13.60 12.79 -19.79
C THR A 43 -12.74 11.58 -19.44
N LEU A 44 -12.44 10.73 -20.43
CA LEU A 44 -11.52 9.61 -20.25
C LEU A 44 -10.13 10.07 -19.78
N TRP A 45 -9.67 11.23 -20.26
CA TRP A 45 -8.37 11.78 -19.87
C TRP A 45 -8.35 12.22 -18.40
N THR A 46 -9.35 12.98 -17.95
CA THR A 46 -9.48 13.37 -16.55
C THR A 46 -9.61 12.13 -15.65
N SER A 47 -10.44 11.17 -16.05
CA SER A 47 -10.67 9.94 -15.30
C SER A 47 -9.39 9.10 -15.16
N PHE A 48 -8.57 9.02 -16.22
CA PHE A 48 -7.29 8.34 -16.19
C PHE A 48 -6.29 9.05 -15.26
N LEU A 49 -6.14 10.37 -15.39
CA LEU A 49 -5.20 11.14 -14.59
C LEU A 49 -5.55 11.09 -13.10
N ILE A 50 -6.81 11.28 -12.74
CA ILE A 50 -7.22 11.31 -11.33
C ILE A 50 -7.31 9.90 -10.74
N SER A 51 -8.10 9.01 -11.34
CA SER A 51 -8.43 7.71 -10.74
C SER A 51 -7.33 6.66 -10.85
N PHE A 52 -6.40 6.82 -11.80
CA PHE A 52 -5.22 5.96 -11.87
C PHE A 52 -3.96 6.70 -11.41
N VAL A 53 -3.52 7.75 -12.13
CA VAL A 53 -2.19 8.35 -11.91
C VAL A 53 -2.09 8.98 -10.53
N THR A 54 -2.98 9.94 -10.21
CA THR A 54 -2.96 10.63 -8.92
C THR A 54 -3.24 9.67 -7.78
N ARG A 55 -4.29 8.84 -7.89
CA ARG A 55 -4.64 7.86 -6.84
C ARG A 55 -3.48 6.92 -6.52
N ILE A 56 -2.86 6.29 -7.52
CA ILE A 56 -1.73 5.38 -7.29
C ILE A 56 -0.53 6.13 -6.73
N THR A 57 -0.25 7.34 -7.22
CA THR A 57 0.87 8.15 -6.71
C THR A 57 0.69 8.48 -5.23
N VAL A 58 -0.48 8.97 -4.83
CA VAL A 58 -0.76 9.29 -3.42
C VAL A 58 -0.70 8.04 -2.56
N PHE A 59 -1.32 6.95 -3.00
CA PHE A 59 -1.33 5.69 -2.25
C PHE A 59 0.09 5.11 -2.06
N LEU A 60 0.89 5.08 -3.13
CA LEU A 60 2.27 4.61 -3.05
C LEU A 60 3.14 5.48 -2.15
N ASN A 61 3.03 6.81 -2.26
CA ASN A 61 3.79 7.70 -1.37
C ASN A 61 3.36 7.53 0.09
N GLY A 62 2.06 7.36 0.36
CA GLY A 62 1.57 7.06 1.71
C GLY A 62 2.15 5.76 2.27
N ALA A 63 2.17 4.68 1.46
CA ALA A 63 2.80 3.42 1.85
C ALA A 63 4.32 3.56 2.04
N TRP A 64 5.00 4.34 1.19
CA TRP A 64 6.44 4.57 1.30
C TRP A 64 6.84 5.43 2.50
N CYS A 65 5.93 6.25 3.04
CA CYS A 65 6.15 6.95 4.31
C CYS A 65 6.42 5.98 5.48
N VAL A 66 5.83 4.78 5.46
CA VAL A 66 6.12 3.73 6.47
C VAL A 66 7.58 3.31 6.42
N ASN A 67 8.18 3.22 5.23
CA ASN A 67 9.58 2.83 5.06
C ASN A 67 10.58 4.00 5.19
N SER A 68 10.09 5.24 5.28
CA SER A 68 10.93 6.45 5.32
C SER A 68 10.65 7.28 6.55
N VAL A 69 9.54 8.03 6.56
CA VAL A 69 9.13 8.92 7.65
C VAL A 69 9.04 8.16 8.98
N ALA A 70 8.43 6.98 9.02
CA ALA A 70 8.30 6.22 10.27
C ALA A 70 9.63 5.65 10.81
N HIS A 71 10.72 5.67 10.03
CA HIS A 71 12.07 5.31 10.52
C HIS A 71 12.87 6.51 11.01
N LEU A 72 12.47 7.72 10.63
CA LEU A 72 13.19 8.97 10.92
C LEU A 72 12.49 9.85 11.97
N TYR A 73 11.16 9.88 11.96
CA TYR A 73 10.35 10.84 12.70
C TYR A 73 9.24 10.17 13.49
N GLY A 74 9.38 10.16 14.81
CA GLY A 74 8.43 9.56 15.73
C GLY A 74 9.05 9.25 17.08
N ASN A 75 8.28 8.62 17.95
CA ASN A 75 8.75 8.17 19.27
C ASN A 75 9.07 6.67 19.25
N ARG A 76 9.91 6.20 20.17
CA ARG A 76 10.29 4.78 20.28
C ARG A 76 10.03 4.23 21.68
N PRO A 77 8.75 3.96 22.03
CA PRO A 77 8.37 3.55 23.38
C PRO A 77 8.65 2.07 23.68
N PHE A 78 8.71 1.19 22.68
CA PHE A 78 8.90 -0.26 22.88
C PHE A 78 10.38 -0.66 22.90
N THR A 79 11.18 -0.17 21.95
CA THR A 79 12.64 -0.29 21.99
C THR A 79 13.33 0.87 21.28
N LYS A 80 14.48 1.28 21.81
CA LYS A 80 15.35 2.32 21.23
C LYS A 80 16.49 1.74 20.39
N ASP A 81 16.66 0.42 20.38
CA ASP A 81 17.76 -0.27 19.71
C ASP A 81 17.58 -0.37 18.18
N MET A 82 16.40 -0.01 17.68
CA MET A 82 16.05 -0.04 16.26
C MET A 82 15.58 1.35 15.77
N LEU A 83 15.62 1.56 14.46
CA LEU A 83 15.17 2.80 13.82
C LEU A 83 13.64 3.02 13.72
N PRO A 84 12.81 1.98 13.49
CA PRO A 84 11.36 2.11 13.45
C PRO A 84 10.80 2.90 14.63
N SER A 85 9.93 3.85 14.35
CA SER A 85 9.31 4.75 15.33
C SER A 85 7.79 4.77 15.17
N GLU A 86 7.10 5.11 16.25
CA GLU A 86 5.67 5.39 16.25
C GLU A 86 5.42 6.77 15.66
N SER A 87 4.67 6.83 14.57
CA SER A 87 4.34 8.06 13.87
C SER A 87 2.85 8.14 13.59
N GLU A 88 2.14 8.94 14.39
CA GLU A 88 0.68 9.13 14.29
C GLU A 88 0.26 9.63 12.90
N TRP A 89 1.03 10.55 12.32
CA TRP A 89 0.79 11.05 10.96
C TRP A 89 0.91 9.96 9.90
N VAL A 90 1.95 9.12 9.97
CA VAL A 90 2.08 7.98 9.05
C VAL A 90 0.97 6.97 9.29
N SER A 91 0.54 6.79 10.54
CA SER A 91 -0.57 5.89 10.86
C SER A 91 -1.88 6.36 10.24
N MET A 92 -2.18 7.65 10.26
CA MET A 92 -3.36 8.18 9.58
C MET A 92 -3.29 8.00 8.05
N ILE A 93 -2.14 8.29 7.45
CA ILE A 93 -1.97 8.22 5.97
C ILE A 93 -1.95 6.78 5.47
N ALA A 94 -1.27 5.89 6.18
CA ALA A 94 -1.08 4.49 5.81
C ALA A 94 -2.07 3.54 6.50
N ILE A 95 -3.15 4.08 7.09
CA ILE A 95 -4.27 3.31 7.66
C ILE A 95 -3.81 2.33 8.76
N GLY A 96 -3.06 2.84 9.75
CA GLY A 96 -2.60 2.09 10.92
C GLY A 96 -1.11 1.72 10.88
N GLU A 97 -0.50 1.65 9.70
CA GLU A 97 0.86 1.12 9.51
C GLU A 97 1.99 2.01 10.08
N GLY A 98 1.65 3.22 10.56
CA GLY A 98 2.59 4.11 11.23
C GLY A 98 2.94 3.70 12.66
N TRP A 99 2.29 2.66 13.20
CA TRP A 99 2.64 2.11 14.50
C TRP A 99 3.88 1.20 14.45
N HIS A 100 4.98 1.74 13.93
CA HIS A 100 6.05 0.95 13.33
C HIS A 100 7.09 0.44 14.35
N ASN A 101 7.25 1.10 15.50
CA ASN A 101 8.15 0.62 16.56
C ASN A 101 7.61 -0.66 17.19
N TYR A 102 6.33 -0.67 17.55
CA TYR A 102 5.61 -1.84 18.03
C TYR A 102 5.68 -3.00 17.03
N HIS A 103 5.27 -2.74 15.78
CA HIS A 103 5.20 -3.76 14.73
C HIS A 103 6.54 -4.46 14.49
N ASN A 104 7.67 -3.75 14.59
CA ASN A 104 9.00 -4.36 14.43
C ASN A 104 9.47 -5.13 15.68
N VAL A 105 9.01 -4.75 16.87
CA VAL A 105 9.32 -5.50 18.10
C VAL A 105 8.48 -6.79 18.19
N LEU A 106 7.22 -6.71 17.77
CA LEU A 106 6.24 -7.80 17.80
C LEU A 106 5.57 -7.94 16.41
N PRO A 107 6.19 -8.70 15.48
CA PRO A 107 5.72 -8.81 14.09
C PRO A 107 4.62 -9.85 13.85
N TRP A 108 4.12 -10.53 14.90
CA TRP A 108 3.05 -11.54 14.84
C TRP A 108 1.76 -11.03 15.48
#